data_AF-K1MB01-F1
#
_entry.id   AF-K1MB01-F1
#
_cell.length_a   1.000
_cell.length_b   1.000
_cell.length_c   1.000
_cell.angle_alpha   90.00
_cell.angle_beta   90.00
_cell.angle_gamma   90.00
#
_symmetry.space_group_name_H-M   'P 1'
#
loop_
_entity.id
_entity.type
_entity.pdbx_description
1 polymer ?
#
loop_
_entity_poly.entity_id
_entity_poly.type
_entity_poly.pdbx_seq_one_letter_code
_entity_poly.pdbx_strand_id
1 'polypeptide(L)' 'MTLMEQIQANFLEMYRMDWEFGIYDKNGMKDLVVQGFLSAENYQKIVGEAYVPATATPQQ' A
#
# COMPACT_ATOMS: atom_id res chain seq x y z
N MET A 1 -20.76 4.49 9.74
CA MET A 1 -19.44 3.84 9.75
C MET A 1 -19.44 2.85 10.91
N THR A 2 -19.22 1.58 10.63
CA THR A 2 -19.08 0.49 11.60
C THR A 2 -17.70 0.56 12.26
N LEU A 3 -17.53 -0.16 13.38
CA LEU A 3 -16.22 -0.28 14.04
C LEU A 3 -15.15 -0.85 13.10
N MET A 4 -15.52 -1.83 12.25
CA MET A 4 -14.59 -2.42 11.29
C MET A 4 -14.11 -1.41 10.25
N GLU A 5 -15.03 -0.57 9.74
CA GLU A 5 -14.69 0.48 8.78
C GLU A 5 -13.77 1.54 9.40
N GLN A 6 -13.96 1.91 10.67
CA GLN A 6 -13.06 2.81 11.39
C GLN A 6 -11.66 2.21 11.57
N ILE A 7 -11.57 0.93 11.96
CA ILE A 7 -10.29 0.24 12.13
C ILE A 7 -9.52 0.22 10.81
N GLN A 8 -10.20 -0.09 9.69
CA GLN A 8 -9.59 -0.08 8.36
C GLN A 8 -9.11 1.32 7.96
N ALA A 9 -9.90 2.36 8.24
CA ALA A 9 -9.50 3.75 7.97
C ALA A 9 -8.26 4.15 8.78
N ASN A 10 -8.18 3.77 10.06
CA ASN A 10 -7.03 4.07 10.90
C ASN A 10 -5.74 3.38 10.41
N PHE A 11 -5.82 2.12 10.00
CA PHE A 11 -4.66 1.43 9.43
C PHE A 11 -4.21 2.06 8.11
N LEU A 12 -5.16 2.47 7.26
CA LEU A 12 -4.83 3.17 6.01
C LEU A 12 -4.11 4.49 6.27
N GLU A 13 -4.58 5.26 7.25
CA GLU A 13 -3.98 6.54 7.62
C GLU A 13 -2.56 6.36 8.16
N MET A 14 -2.28 5.27 8.88
CA MET A 14 -0.92 4.93 9.33
C MET A 14 0.03 4.72 8.15
N TYR A 15 -0.35 3.93 7.15
CA TYR A 15 0.48 3.72 5.96
C TYR A 15 0.65 4.99 5.13
N ARG A 16 -0.38 5.84 5.07
CA ARG A 16 -0.29 7.15 4.43
C ARG A 16 0.71 8.04 5.13
N MET A 17 0.66 8.09 6.45
CA MET A 17 1.57 8.87 7.28
C MET A 17 3.02 8.40 7.09
N ASP A 18 3.27 7.09 7.17
CA ASP A 18 4.60 6.52 6.97
C ASP A 18 5.17 6.84 5.58
N TRP A 19 4.32 6.86 4.54
CA TRP A 19 4.71 7.31 3.20
C TRP A 19 5.05 8.81 3.16
N GLU A 20 4.19 9.67 3.69
CA GLU A 20 4.38 11.13 3.70
C GLU A 20 5.62 11.56 4.50
N PHE A 21 5.96 10.82 5.56
CA PHE A 21 7.19 11.03 6.34
C PHE A 21 8.44 10.35 5.73
N GLY A 22 8.28 9.59 4.64
CA GLY A 22 9.38 8.90 3.97
C GLY A 22 9.93 7.68 4.71
N ILE A 23 9.16 7.10 5.65
CA ILE A 23 9.49 5.82 6.28
C ILE A 23 9.40 4.70 5.25
N TYR A 24 8.35 4.70 4.42
CA TYR A 24 8.28 3.84 3.25
C TYR A 24 8.63 4.61 1.99
N ASP A 25 9.49 4.01 1.18
CA ASP A 25 9.63 4.38 -0.22
C ASP A 25 8.65 3.59 -1.10
N LYS A 26 8.73 3.82 -2.41
CA LYS A 26 7.77 3.24 -3.36
C LYS A 26 7.84 1.71 -3.39
N ASN A 27 9.01 1.14 -3.13
CA ASN A 27 9.21 -0.30 -3.10
C ASN A 27 8.70 -0.87 -1.78
N GLY A 28 8.95 -0.21 -0.65
CA GLY A 28 8.37 -0.58 0.63
C GLY A 28 6.84 -0.59 0.59
N MET A 29 6.22 0.41 -0.05
CA MET A 29 4.77 0.43 -0.26
C MET A 29 4.28 -0.73 -1.14
N LYS A 30 5.05 -1.15 -2.15
CA LYS A 30 4.72 -2.33 -2.98
C LYS A 30 4.85 -3.63 -2.19
N ASP A 31 5.85 -3.75 -1.33
CA ASP A 31 6.05 -4.93 -0.50
C ASP A 31 4.89 -5.14 0.48
N LEU A 32 4.32 -4.07 1.04
CA LEU A 32 3.09 -4.14 1.83
C LEU A 32 1.91 -4.71 1.04
N VAL A 33 1.84 -4.42 -0.27
CA VAL A 33 0.82 -5.01 -1.16
C VAL A 33 1.09 -6.49 -1.39
N VAL A 34 2.33 -6.86 -1.69
CA VAL A 34 2.74 -8.26 -1.89
C VAL A 34 2.48 -9.11 -0.65
N GLN A 35 2.70 -8.56 0.54
CA GLN A 35 2.49 -9.24 1.83
C GLN A 35 1.02 -9.28 2.26
N GLY A 36 0.12 -8.58 1.55
CA GLY A 36 -1.31 -8.55 1.87
C GLY A 36 -1.70 -7.59 2.99
N PHE A 37 -0.77 -6.76 3.46
CA PHE A 37 -1.05 -5.72 4.47
C PHE A 37 -1.75 -4.50 3.85
N LEU A 38 -1.50 -4.22 2.58
CA LEU A 38 -2.10 -3.12 1.83
C LEU A 38 -2.78 -3.67 0.56
N SER A 39 -3.97 -3.18 0.22
CA SER A 39 -4.58 -3.52 -1.06
C SER A 39 -3.97 -2.68 -2.19
N ALA A 40 -4.00 -3.19 -3.42
CA ALA A 40 -3.57 -2.42 -4.61
C ALA A 40 -4.36 -1.11 -4.78
N GLU A 41 -5.64 -1.09 -4.41
CA GLU A 41 -6.47 0.12 -4.41
C GLU A 41 -5.97 1.15 -3.38
N ASN A 42 -5.64 0.70 -2.17
CA ASN A 42 -5.15 1.56 -1.11
C ASN A 42 -3.71 2.05 -1.37
N TYR A 43 -2.88 1.24 -2.02
CA TYR A 43 -1.61 1.69 -2.58
C TYR A 43 -1.80 2.88 -3.51
N GLN A 44 -2.72 2.78 -4.47
CA GLN A 44 -2.99 3.87 -5.40
C GLN A 44 -3.51 5.13 -4.69
N LYS A 45 -4.31 4.99 -3.64
CA LYS A 45 -4.78 6.14 -2.83
C LYS A 45 -3.65 6.86 -2.11
N ILE A 46 -2.63 6.14 -1.63
CA ILE A 46 -1.51 6.71 -0.87
C ILE A 46 -0.42 7.25 -1.80
N VAL A 47 0.04 6.42 -2.73
CA VAL A 47 1.18 6.72 -3.62
C VAL A 47 0.76 7.62 -4.78
N GLY A 48 -0.51 7.59 -5.17
CA GLY A 48 -1.05 8.33 -6.32
C GLY A 48 -0.84 7.64 -7.67
N GLU A 49 -0.22 6.44 -7.67
CA GLU A 49 0.06 5.65 -8.87
C GLU A 49 -0.56 4.27 -8.76
N ALA A 50 -1.01 3.74 -9.90
CA ALA A 50 -1.54 2.37 -9.92
C ALA A 50 -0.46 1.37 -9.47
N TYR A 51 -0.86 0.42 -8.63
CA TYR A 51 0.01 -0.71 -8.32
C TYR A 51 0.20 -1.56 -9.59
N VAL A 52 1.43 -1.58 -10.10
CA VAL A 52 1.83 -2.49 -11.16
C VAL A 52 2.73 -3.54 -10.51
N PRO A 53 2.27 -4.79 -10.35
CA PRO A 53 3.16 -5.86 -9.93
C PRO A 53 4.30 -5.93 -10.94
N ALA A 54 5.54 -6.04 -10.47
CA ALA A 54 6.63 -6.37 -11.37
C ALA A 54 6.23 -7.69 -12.04
N THR A 55 5.97 -7.66 -13.35
CA THR A 55 5.81 -8.88 -14.11
C THR A 55 7.05 -9.70 -13.82
N ALA A 56 6.87 -10.85 -13.16
CA ALA A 56 7.94 -11.82 -12.99
C ALA A 56 8.56 -11.98 -14.37
N THR A 57 9.77 -11.45 -14.54
CA THR A 57 10.49 -11.59 -15.80
C THR A 57 10.57 -13.10 -16.01
N PRO A 58 10.04 -13.67 -17.11
CA PRO A 58 10.29 -15.08 -17.37
C PRO A 58 11.80 -15.20 -17.46
N GLN A 59 12.36 -15.86 -16.45
CA GLN A 59 13.77 -16.21 -16.40
C GLN A 59 13.98 -17.13 -17.61
N GLN A 60 14.52 -16.56 -18.70
CA GLN A 60 14.96 -17.31 -19.87
C GLN A 60 16.27 -18.03 -19.57
#